data_AF-A0A8D0HMQ2-F1
#
_entry.id   AF-A0A8D0HMQ2-F1
#
_cell.length_a   1.000
_cell.length_b   1.000
_cell.length_c   1.000
_cell.angle_alpha   90.00
_cell.angle_beta   90.00
_cell.angle_gamma   90.00
#
_symmetry.space_group_name_H-M   'P 1'
#
loop_
_entity.id
_entity.type
_entity.pdbx_description
1 polymer ?
#
loop_
_entity_poly.entity_id
_entity_poly.type
_entity_poly.pdbx_seq_one_letter_code
_entity_poly.pdbx_strand_id
1 'polypeptide(L)'
;MSNEESYLAILRYLTNEREPYAPGTEGNAKRKIRKAAACYVVRAGTLYYQRRQRDQQRFAELEVVLQAERRAQLIRAAHLAPDGSHRTRLQTWQGLSQRYWWRGILKQVKDYIKECSKCQEKFDRSKSLSDPSEMLEELGLDIRFHEDSNETDDELSNPASVPAASPKSVKKKPIAKHELVYVSSLFSILRI
;
A
#
# COMPACT_ATOMS: atom_id res chain seq x y z
N MET A 1 -4.36 -2.22 -19.43
CA MET A 1 -4.16 -3.56 -18.85
C MET A 1 -4.45 -3.53 -17.37
N SER A 2 -5.43 -4.30 -16.93
CA SER A 2 -5.71 -4.49 -15.51
C SER A 2 -4.58 -5.29 -14.82
N ASN A 3 -4.55 -5.28 -13.49
CA ASN A 3 -3.58 -6.10 -12.75
C ASN A 3 -3.78 -7.60 -13.03
N GLU A 4 -5.02 -8.04 -13.21
CA GLU A 4 -5.37 -9.44 -13.48
C GLU A 4 -4.91 -9.89 -14.87
N GLU A 5 -5.20 -9.10 -15.91
CA GLU A 5 -4.71 -9.34 -17.27
C GLU A 5 -3.17 -9.44 -17.30
N SER A 6 -2.50 -8.62 -16.50
CA SER A 6 -1.03 -8.65 -16.40
C SER A 6 -0.54 -9.98 -15.82
N TYR A 7 -1.22 -10.54 -14.81
CA TYR A 7 -0.87 -11.84 -14.25
C TYR A 7 -1.17 -13.00 -15.19
N LEU A 8 -2.31 -12.95 -15.89
CA LEU A 8 -2.67 -13.96 -16.90
C LEU A 8 -1.67 -13.95 -18.07
N ALA A 9 -1.21 -12.77 -18.50
CA ALA A 9 -0.19 -12.66 -19.52
C ALA A 9 1.17 -13.26 -19.07
N ILE A 10 1.56 -13.05 -17.81
CA ILE A 10 2.78 -13.67 -17.23
C ILE A 10 2.60 -15.19 -17.12
N LEU A 11 1.46 -15.66 -16.63
CA LEU A 11 1.16 -17.08 -16.51
C LEU A 11 1.26 -17.76 -17.88
N ARG A 12 0.56 -17.23 -18.89
CA ARG A 12 0.62 -17.72 -20.27
C ARG A 12 2.05 -17.74 -20.82
N TYR A 13 2.82 -16.68 -20.58
CA TYR A 13 4.21 -16.58 -21.02
C TYR A 13 5.09 -17.68 -20.42
N LEU A 14 4.86 -18.04 -19.16
CA LEU A 14 5.63 -19.06 -18.45
C LEU A 14 5.16 -20.49 -18.73
N THR A 15 3.92 -20.70 -19.16
CA THR A 15 3.38 -22.04 -19.42
C THR A 15 3.42 -22.46 -20.89
N ASN A 16 3.28 -21.51 -21.83
CA ASN A 16 3.12 -21.81 -23.25
C ASN A 16 4.37 -21.42 -24.04
N GLU A 17 5.22 -22.39 -24.34
CA GLU A 17 6.46 -22.17 -25.11
C GLU A 17 6.18 -21.80 -26.58
N ARG A 18 5.11 -22.37 -27.18
CA ARG A 18 4.77 -22.13 -28.60
C ARG A 18 4.11 -20.78 -28.84
N GLU A 19 3.24 -20.34 -27.93
CA GLU A 19 2.49 -19.08 -28.05
C GLU A 19 2.51 -18.25 -26.75
N PRO A 20 3.68 -17.72 -26.36
CA PRO A 20 3.87 -17.07 -25.07
C PRO A 20 3.17 -15.70 -24.91
N TYR A 21 2.60 -15.14 -25.99
CA TYR A 21 1.90 -13.85 -25.96
C TYR A 21 0.52 -13.95 -26.59
N ALA A 22 -0.45 -13.21 -26.08
CA ALA A 22 -1.77 -13.11 -26.69
C ALA A 22 -1.70 -12.56 -28.12
N PRO A 23 -2.59 -13.00 -29.03
CA PRO A 23 -2.72 -12.40 -30.36
C PRO A 23 -2.85 -10.87 -30.26
N GLY A 24 -2.13 -10.13 -31.10
CA GLY A 24 -2.14 -8.66 -31.08
C GLY A 24 -1.34 -7.99 -29.95
N THR A 25 -0.59 -8.74 -29.14
CA THR A 25 0.25 -8.12 -28.09
C THR A 25 1.36 -7.24 -28.70
N GLU A 26 1.32 -5.94 -28.43
CA GLU A 26 2.32 -4.97 -28.88
C GLU A 26 3.74 -5.26 -28.32
N GLY A 27 4.79 -4.83 -29.04
CA GLY A 27 6.18 -5.04 -28.64
C GLY A 27 6.53 -4.52 -27.23
N ASN A 28 5.96 -3.39 -26.83
CA ASN A 28 6.15 -2.83 -25.47
C ASN A 28 5.54 -3.73 -24.39
N ALA A 29 4.32 -4.23 -24.62
CA ALA A 29 3.67 -5.17 -23.72
C ALA A 29 4.47 -6.48 -23.60
N LYS A 30 4.97 -7.03 -24.73
CA LYS A 30 5.87 -8.20 -24.72
C LYS A 30 7.11 -7.94 -23.86
N ARG A 31 7.75 -6.78 -23.98
CA ARG A 31 8.91 -6.39 -23.14
C ARG A 31 8.56 -6.34 -21.66
N LYS A 32 7.40 -5.76 -21.30
CA LYS A 32 6.92 -5.69 -19.91
C LYS A 32 6.65 -7.08 -19.33
N ILE A 33 6.01 -7.96 -20.11
CA ILE A 33 5.72 -9.34 -19.71
C ILE A 33 7.02 -10.08 -19.42
N ARG A 34 7.99 -10.09 -20.35
CA ARG A 34 9.29 -10.76 -20.13
C ARG A 34 10.01 -10.25 -18.89
N LYS A 35 10.05 -8.92 -18.71
CA LYS A 35 10.71 -8.31 -17.55
C LYS A 35 10.02 -8.70 -16.24
N ALA A 36 8.69 -8.74 -16.23
CA ALA A 36 7.93 -9.13 -15.05
C ALA A 36 8.10 -10.62 -14.74
N ALA A 37 8.01 -11.48 -15.76
CA ALA A 37 8.07 -12.93 -15.64
C ALA A 37 9.33 -13.45 -14.94
N ALA A 38 10.45 -12.72 -15.03
CA ALA A 38 11.70 -13.06 -14.32
C ALA A 38 11.56 -13.14 -12.79
N CYS A 39 10.49 -12.55 -12.21
CA CYS A 39 10.23 -12.61 -10.77
C CYS A 39 9.14 -13.62 -10.38
N TYR A 40 8.64 -14.42 -11.33
CA TYR A 40 7.54 -15.36 -11.09
C TYR A 40 7.91 -16.77 -11.53
N VAL A 41 7.28 -17.75 -10.90
CA VAL A 41 7.36 -19.17 -11.27
C VAL A 41 5.98 -19.80 -11.27
N VAL A 42 5.79 -20.85 -12.05
CA VAL A 42 4.54 -21.60 -12.09
C VAL A 42 4.76 -22.97 -11.44
N ARG A 43 3.85 -23.37 -10.54
CA ARG A 43 3.81 -24.71 -9.93
C ARG A 43 2.39 -25.23 -10.05
N ALA A 44 2.22 -26.42 -10.65
CA ALA A 44 0.91 -27.05 -10.81
C ALA A 44 -0.19 -26.12 -11.37
N GLY A 45 0.16 -25.24 -12.31
CA GLY A 45 -0.77 -24.27 -12.91
C GLY A 45 -1.02 -23.00 -12.07
N THR A 46 -0.46 -22.88 -10.87
CA THR A 46 -0.56 -21.69 -10.02
C THR A 46 0.68 -20.82 -10.16
N LEU A 47 0.47 -19.49 -10.25
CA LEU A 47 1.54 -18.51 -10.34
C LEU A 47 2.04 -18.12 -8.94
N TYR A 48 3.35 -18.12 -8.75
CA TYR A 48 4.02 -17.71 -7.51
C TYR A 48 4.98 -16.56 -7.78
N TYR A 49 5.01 -15.59 -6.86
CA TYR A 49 5.99 -14.51 -6.86
C TYR A 49 7.20 -14.91 -6.02
N GLN A 50 8.39 -14.79 -6.60
CA GLN A 50 9.64 -15.07 -5.92
C GLN A 50 10.17 -13.81 -5.23
N ARG A 51 10.05 -13.79 -3.90
CA ARG A 51 10.62 -12.74 -3.07
C ARG A 51 12.01 -13.15 -2.61
N ARG A 52 13.03 -12.41 -3.05
CA ARG A 52 14.40 -12.55 -2.55
C ARG A 52 14.48 -12.03 -1.12
N GLN A 53 14.85 -12.90 -0.19
CA GLN A 53 15.25 -12.49 1.16
C GLN A 53 16.73 -12.12 1.12
N ARG A 54 17.13 -11.06 1.84
CA ARG A 54 18.53 -10.60 1.83
C ARG A 54 19.48 -11.63 2.43
N ASP A 55 19.00 -12.38 3.41
CA ASP A 55 19.84 -13.26 4.25
C ASP A 55 19.62 -14.76 3.97
N GLN A 56 18.77 -15.11 3.00
CA GLN A 56 18.50 -16.51 2.67
C GLN A 56 18.90 -16.79 1.22
N GLN A 57 19.60 -17.91 1.04
CA GLN A 57 19.90 -18.46 -0.29
C GLN A 57 18.62 -18.92 -1.03
N ARG A 58 17.49 -19.03 -0.33
CA ARG A 58 16.20 -19.44 -0.89
C ARG A 58 15.26 -18.25 -1.11
N PHE A 59 14.50 -18.32 -2.20
CA PHE A 59 13.41 -17.40 -2.47
C PHE A 59 12.16 -17.84 -1.71
N ALA A 60 11.44 -16.89 -1.12
CA ALA A 60 10.09 -17.15 -0.64
C ALA A 60 9.13 -17.14 -1.84
N GLU A 61 8.41 -18.23 -2.05
CA GLU A 61 7.39 -18.35 -3.09
C GLU A 61 6.03 -17.94 -2.49
N LEU A 62 5.46 -16.86 -3.01
CA LEU A 62 4.19 -16.28 -2.55
C LEU A 62 3.11 -16.54 -3.60
N GLU A 63 2.00 -17.17 -3.24
CA GLU A 63 0.92 -17.45 -4.17
C GLU A 63 0.34 -16.14 -4.72
N VAL A 64 0.31 -16.00 -6.04
CA VAL A 64 -0.28 -14.83 -6.69
C VAL A 64 -1.79 -15.02 -6.75
N VAL A 65 -2.52 -14.11 -6.11
CA VAL A 65 -3.99 -14.17 -6.10
C VAL A 65 -4.53 -13.37 -7.27
N LEU A 66 -5.09 -14.05 -8.28
CA LEU A 66 -5.58 -13.43 -9.52
C LEU A 66 -6.92 -12.74 -9.33
N GLN A 67 -7.90 -13.46 -8.76
CA GLN A 67 -9.29 -13.02 -8.65
C GLN A 67 -9.48 -11.96 -7.56
N ALA A 68 -10.21 -10.89 -7.88
CA ALA A 68 -10.51 -9.82 -6.93
C ALA A 68 -11.33 -10.30 -5.73
N GLU A 69 -12.32 -11.16 -5.97
CA GLU A 69 -13.16 -11.73 -4.91
C GLU A 69 -12.34 -12.55 -3.91
N ARG A 70 -11.44 -13.41 -4.40
CA ARG A 70 -10.53 -14.18 -3.54
C ARG A 70 -9.64 -13.29 -2.69
N ARG A 71 -9.15 -12.16 -3.22
CA ARG A 71 -8.39 -11.17 -2.44
C ARG A 71 -9.24 -10.60 -1.30
N ALA A 72 -10.49 -10.24 -1.56
CA ALA A 72 -11.40 -9.72 -0.54
C ALA A 72 -11.68 -10.75 0.57
N GLN A 73 -11.90 -12.03 0.18
CA GLN A 73 -12.08 -13.13 1.13
C GLN A 73 -10.84 -13.33 2.01
N LEU A 74 -9.64 -13.32 1.42
CA LEU A 74 -8.38 -13.44 2.16
C LEU A 74 -8.18 -12.27 3.13
N ILE A 75 -8.48 -11.03 2.71
CA ILE A 75 -8.37 -9.86 3.59
C ILE A 75 -9.33 -9.98 4.77
N ARG A 76 -10.60 -10.35 4.54
CA ARG A 76 -11.60 -10.58 5.59
C ARG A 76 -11.12 -11.64 6.58
N ALA A 77 -10.67 -12.80 6.08
CA ALA A 77 -10.18 -13.89 6.91
C ALA A 77 -8.90 -13.54 7.69
N ALA A 78 -8.03 -12.70 7.13
CA ALA A 78 -6.82 -12.26 7.83
C ALA A 78 -7.11 -11.17 8.87
N HIS A 79 -8.14 -10.36 8.65
CA HIS A 79 -8.56 -9.28 9.53
C HIS A 79 -9.25 -9.80 10.79
N LEU A 80 -10.07 -10.84 10.67
CA LEU A 80 -10.74 -11.48 11.80
C LEU A 80 -9.86 -12.60 12.37
N ALA A 81 -9.47 -12.48 13.63
CA ALA A 81 -8.80 -13.56 14.34
C ALA A 81 -9.81 -14.63 14.78
N PRO A 82 -9.35 -15.87 15.10
CA PRO A 82 -10.24 -16.98 15.48
C PRO A 82 -11.10 -16.72 16.72
N ASP A 83 -10.63 -15.85 17.61
CA ASP A 83 -11.32 -15.38 18.81
C ASP A 83 -12.36 -14.27 18.52
N GLY A 84 -12.56 -13.91 17.24
CA GLY A 84 -13.43 -12.82 16.82
C GLY A 84 -12.81 -11.44 16.98
N SER A 85 -11.55 -11.33 17.43
CA SER A 85 -10.87 -10.04 17.55
C SER A 85 -10.45 -9.50 16.18
N HIS A 86 -10.55 -8.17 16.02
CA HIS A 86 -10.15 -7.50 14.78
C HIS A 86 -8.66 -7.16 14.85
N ARG A 87 -7.90 -7.64 13.87
CA ARG A 87 -6.47 -7.36 13.74
C ARG A 87 -6.23 -5.96 13.18
N THR A 88 -5.14 -5.35 13.63
CA THR A 88 -4.67 -4.07 13.09
C THR A 88 -4.30 -4.20 11.61
N ARG A 89 -4.19 -3.04 10.92
CA ARG A 89 -3.70 -2.97 9.55
C ARG A 89 -2.36 -3.69 9.35
N LEU A 90 -1.41 -3.46 10.26
CA LEU A 90 -0.08 -4.02 10.15
C LEU A 90 -0.11 -5.54 10.31
N GLN A 91 -0.82 -6.05 11.33
CA GLN A 91 -0.96 -7.49 11.56
C GLN A 91 -1.65 -8.20 10.39
N THR A 92 -2.73 -7.62 9.86
CA THR A 92 -3.47 -8.16 8.71
C THR A 92 -2.56 -8.25 7.48
N TRP A 93 -1.84 -7.17 7.17
CA TRP A 93 -0.91 -7.15 6.04
C TRP A 93 0.27 -8.12 6.23
N GLN A 94 0.86 -8.19 7.42
CA GLN A 94 1.95 -9.12 7.71
C GLN A 94 1.50 -10.56 7.51
N GLY A 95 0.33 -10.95 8.04
CA GLY A 95 -0.19 -12.31 7.87
C GLY A 95 -0.43 -12.68 6.41
N LEU A 96 -0.96 -11.76 5.59
CA LEU A 96 -1.17 -12.01 4.17
C LEU A 96 0.13 -12.07 3.37
N SER A 97 1.02 -11.09 3.58
CA SER A 97 2.24 -10.93 2.78
C SER A 97 3.31 -12.01 3.00
N GLN A 98 3.09 -12.90 3.97
CA GLN A 98 3.89 -14.10 4.19
C GLN A 98 3.56 -15.24 3.23
N ARG A 99 2.33 -15.29 2.70
CA ARG A 99 1.85 -16.42 1.86
C ARG A 99 1.34 -15.98 0.49
N TYR A 100 0.83 -14.76 0.39
CA TYR A 100 0.14 -14.29 -0.80
C TYR A 100 0.77 -13.03 -1.37
N TRP A 101 0.58 -12.85 -2.68
CA TRP A 101 1.04 -11.69 -3.42
C TRP A 101 -0.01 -11.18 -4.39
N TRP A 102 -0.20 -9.86 -4.41
CA TRP A 102 -0.82 -9.13 -5.51
C TRP A 102 -0.47 -7.65 -5.42
N ARG A 103 -0.55 -6.96 -6.55
CA ARG A 103 -0.24 -5.54 -6.65
C ARG A 103 -1.29 -4.75 -5.87
N GLY A 104 -0.82 -3.98 -4.89
CA GLY A 104 -1.68 -3.12 -4.07
C GLY A 104 -2.28 -3.78 -2.82
N ILE A 105 -1.78 -4.94 -2.38
CA ILE A 105 -2.26 -5.62 -1.17
C ILE A 105 -2.43 -4.71 0.06
N LEU A 106 -1.43 -3.90 0.38
CA LEU A 106 -1.49 -2.99 1.53
C LEU A 106 -2.58 -1.93 1.38
N LYS A 107 -2.84 -1.45 0.16
CA LYS A 107 -3.92 -0.49 -0.11
C LYS A 107 -5.27 -1.16 0.12
N GLN A 108 -5.49 -2.35 -0.44
CA GLN A 108 -6.75 -3.06 -0.26
C GLN A 108 -7.02 -3.43 1.21
N VAL A 109 -5.99 -3.78 1.98
CA VAL A 109 -6.12 -3.99 3.43
C VAL A 109 -6.53 -2.70 4.15
N LYS A 110 -5.95 -1.54 3.78
CA LYS A 110 -6.34 -0.24 4.34
C LYS A 110 -7.79 0.09 4.06
N ASP A 111 -8.18 -0.03 2.80
CA ASP A 111 -9.52 0.31 2.34
C ASP A 111 -10.56 -0.57 3.06
N TYR A 112 -10.31 -1.88 3.14
CA TYR A 112 -11.18 -2.82 3.86
C TYR A 112 -11.35 -2.48 5.35
N ILE A 113 -10.25 -2.18 6.06
CA ILE A 113 -10.32 -1.86 7.50
C ILE A 113 -11.01 -0.51 7.72
N LYS A 114 -10.81 0.45 6.81
CA LYS A 114 -11.50 1.74 6.86
C LYS A 114 -13.02 1.57 6.73
N GLU A 115 -13.47 0.61 5.94
CA GLU A 115 -14.89 0.29 5.74
C GLU A 115 -15.47 -0.63 6.83
N CYS A 116 -14.66 -1.12 7.76
CA CYS A 116 -15.11 -2.02 8.81
C CYS A 116 -15.79 -1.26 9.96
N SER A 117 -17.11 -1.42 10.10
CA SER A 117 -17.94 -0.74 11.11
C SER A 117 -17.39 -0.89 12.54
N LYS A 118 -17.05 -2.13 12.95
CA LYS A 118 -16.49 -2.41 14.29
C LYS A 118 -15.15 -1.71 14.56
N CYS A 119 -14.35 -1.50 13.53
CA CYS A 119 -13.08 -0.78 13.64
C CYS A 119 -13.30 0.73 13.64
N GLN A 120 -14.25 1.22 12.85
CA GLN A 120 -14.64 2.64 12.82
C GLN A 120 -15.20 3.08 14.18
N GLU A 121 -16.14 2.34 14.75
CA GLU A 121 -16.73 2.66 16.07
C GLU A 121 -15.69 2.81 17.17
N LYS A 122 -14.68 1.92 17.20
CA LYS A 122 -13.56 2.00 18.17
C LYS A 122 -12.70 3.24 17.94
N PHE A 123 -12.45 3.59 16.68
CA PHE A 123 -11.66 4.77 16.33
C PHE A 123 -12.40 6.06 16.68
N ASP A 124 -13.68 6.16 16.34
CA ASP A 124 -14.51 7.35 16.60
C ASP A 124 -14.68 7.60 18.10
N ARG A 125 -14.91 6.55 18.90
CA ARG A 125 -14.91 6.64 20.37
C ARG A 125 -13.59 7.14 20.93
N SER A 126 -12.46 6.63 20.42
CA SER A 126 -11.14 7.09 20.87
C SER A 126 -10.85 8.55 20.49
N LYS A 127 -11.51 9.07 19.45
CA LYS A 127 -11.36 10.44 19.00
C LYS A 127 -12.17 11.42 19.85
N SER A 128 -13.41 11.06 20.22
CA SER A 128 -14.22 11.87 21.15
C SER A 128 -13.54 12.00 22.52
N LEU A 129 -13.00 10.91 23.08
CA LEU A 129 -12.28 10.94 24.37
C LEU A 129 -10.96 11.72 24.36
N SER A 130 -10.46 12.11 23.18
CA SER A 130 -9.25 12.92 23.04
C SER A 130 -9.52 14.42 22.92
N ASP A 131 -10.79 14.85 22.98
CA ASP A 131 -11.15 16.27 23.06
C ASP A 131 -10.99 16.75 24.51
N PRO A 132 -9.99 17.62 24.82
CA PRO A 132 -9.80 18.14 26.17
C PRO A 132 -11.02 18.92 26.69
N SER A 133 -11.91 19.36 25.79
CA SER A 133 -13.11 20.11 26.14
C SER A 133 -14.15 19.25 26.88
N GLU A 134 -14.37 18.00 26.46
CA GLU A 134 -15.38 17.13 27.08
C GLU A 134 -14.94 16.66 28.49
N MET A 135 -13.65 16.37 28.70
CA MET A 135 -13.14 16.04 30.05
C MET A 135 -13.14 17.25 31.00
N LEU A 136 -13.01 18.48 30.49
CA LEU A 136 -13.00 19.68 31.31
C LEU A 136 -14.40 20.06 31.79
N GLU A 137 -15.43 19.84 30.96
CA GLU A 137 -16.84 19.94 31.35
C GLU A 137 -17.23 18.89 32.40
N GLU A 138 -16.76 17.64 32.27
CA GLU A 138 -17.06 16.58 33.24
C GLU A 138 -16.38 16.77 34.60
N LEU A 139 -15.24 17.47 34.65
CA LEU A 139 -14.56 17.82 35.91
C LEU A 139 -15.12 19.08 36.59
N GLY A 140 -16.07 19.79 35.98
CA GLY A 140 -16.78 20.92 36.59
C GLY A 140 -15.88 22.11 36.98
N LEU A 141 -14.72 22.27 36.32
CA LEU A 141 -13.87 23.44 36.53
C LEU A 141 -14.33 24.60 35.63
N ASP A 142 -15.14 25.47 36.20
CA ASP A 142 -15.58 26.73 35.59
C ASP A 142 -14.38 27.69 35.45
N ILE A 143 -13.76 27.77 34.27
CA ILE A 143 -12.86 28.89 33.95
C ILE A 143 -13.75 30.11 33.76
N ARG A 144 -13.96 30.85 34.84
CA ARG A 144 -14.48 32.22 34.80
C ARG A 144 -13.52 33.08 33.98
N PHE A 145 -13.71 33.15 32.67
CA PHE A 145 -13.20 34.26 31.88
C PHE A 145 -13.96 35.50 32.34
N HIS A 146 -13.27 36.27 33.18
CA HIS A 146 -13.68 37.59 33.63
C HIS A 146 -13.78 38.50 32.41
N GLU A 147 -14.98 38.65 31.85
CA GLU A 147 -15.32 39.87 31.13
C GLU A 147 -15.21 41.01 32.13
N ASP A 148 -14.30 41.95 31.86
CA ASP A 148 -14.60 43.32 32.26
C ASP A 148 -14.29 44.26 31.11
N SER A 149 -15.25 45.14 30.94
CA SER A 149 -15.40 46.10 29.87
C SER A 149 -14.43 47.25 30.10
N ASN A 150 -13.88 47.82 29.03
CA ASN A 150 -13.95 49.27 28.91
C ASN A 150 -13.80 49.70 27.44
N GLU A 151 -14.84 50.36 26.95
CA GLU A 151 -14.85 51.09 25.70
C GLU A 151 -14.10 52.42 25.85
N THR A 152 -13.32 52.80 24.84
CA THR A 152 -13.20 54.21 24.42
C THR A 152 -12.80 54.27 22.94
N ASP A 153 -13.71 54.88 22.19
CA ASP A 153 -13.63 55.47 20.85
C ASP A 153 -12.35 56.30 20.62
N ASP A 154 -11.73 56.17 19.45
CA ASP A 154 -11.26 57.34 18.67
C ASP A 154 -10.82 56.97 17.23
N GLU A 155 -10.89 57.98 16.39
CA GLU A 155 -11.17 58.00 14.95
C GLU A 155 -10.02 57.64 13.96
N LEU A 156 -10.46 57.26 12.74
CA LEU A 156 -9.89 57.53 11.39
C LEU A 156 -8.46 57.07 11.01
N SER A 157 -8.40 56.19 9.99
CA SER A 157 -7.96 56.52 8.60
C SER A 157 -7.49 55.28 7.82
N ASN A 158 -8.11 55.06 6.66
CA ASN A 158 -7.55 54.32 5.50
C ASN A 158 -6.44 55.21 4.85
N PRO A 159 -5.56 54.79 3.89
CA PRO A 159 -5.60 53.59 3.06
C PRO A 159 -4.24 52.90 2.71
N ALA A 160 -4.37 51.69 2.14
CA ALA A 160 -3.52 51.03 1.13
C ALA A 160 -1.99 50.92 1.31
N SER A 161 -1.46 49.68 1.25
CA SER A 161 -0.39 49.25 0.32
C SER A 161 0.07 47.80 0.58
N VAL A 162 -0.05 46.94 -0.43
CA VAL A 162 0.84 45.78 -0.71
C VAL A 162 2.15 46.33 -1.33
N PRO A 163 3.33 45.63 -1.34
CA PRO A 163 3.48 44.19 -1.60
C PRO A 163 4.72 43.45 -0.99
N ALA A 164 4.77 42.15 -1.31
CA ALA A 164 5.96 41.33 -1.62
C ALA A 164 7.00 40.98 -0.55
N ALA A 165 7.12 39.67 -0.26
CA ALA A 165 8.40 38.93 -0.39
C ALA A 165 8.18 37.41 -0.23
N SER A 166 8.56 36.66 -1.26
CA SER A 166 8.81 35.21 -1.18
C SER A 166 10.20 34.96 -0.58
N PRO A 167 10.46 33.76 -0.01
CA PRO A 167 11.69 33.07 -0.41
C PRO A 167 11.49 31.60 -0.78
N LYS A 168 12.33 31.20 -1.74
CA LYS A 168 12.34 29.92 -2.48
C LYS A 168 13.09 28.81 -1.75
N SER A 169 12.65 27.58 -2.05
CA SER A 169 13.41 26.35 -2.37
C SER A 169 14.48 25.80 -1.42
N VAL A 170 14.29 24.53 -1.02
CA VAL A 170 15.40 23.59 -0.78
C VAL A 170 15.20 22.33 -1.62
N LYS A 171 16.06 22.18 -2.63
CA LYS A 171 16.21 20.99 -3.48
C LYS A 171 16.91 19.87 -2.68
N LYS A 172 16.35 18.66 -2.65
CA LYS A 172 17.07 17.46 -2.19
C LYS A 172 17.50 16.61 -3.38
N LYS A 173 18.78 16.24 -3.36
CA LYS A 173 19.58 15.63 -4.43
C LYS A 173 19.14 14.18 -4.74
N PRO A 174 19.32 13.70 -5.98
CA PRO A 174 18.96 12.33 -6.38
C PRO A 174 19.98 11.31 -5.88
N ILE A 175 19.47 10.17 -5.39
CA ILE A 175 20.27 9.06 -4.86
C ILE A 175 20.79 8.16 -5.99
N ALA A 176 22.01 7.67 -5.82
CA ALA A 176 22.79 6.95 -6.81
C ALA A 176 22.18 5.59 -7.23
N LYS A 177 22.36 5.26 -8.51
CA LYS A 177 21.90 4.04 -9.17
C LYS A 177 22.82 2.88 -8.76
N HIS A 178 22.28 1.82 -8.16
CA HIS A 178 23.02 0.58 -7.94
C HIS A 178 22.94 -0.30 -9.20
N GLU A 179 24.12 -0.75 -9.61
CA GLU A 179 24.42 -1.56 -10.78
C GLU A 179 23.72 -2.93 -10.72
N LEU A 180 23.15 -3.35 -11.85
CA LEU A 180 22.47 -4.62 -12.02
C LEU A 180 23.52 -5.66 -12.45
N VAL A 181 23.98 -6.51 -11.54
CA VAL A 181 24.85 -7.64 -11.92
C VAL A 181 23.96 -8.75 -12.48
N TYR A 182 24.00 -8.94 -13.79
CA TYR A 182 23.39 -10.06 -14.50
C TYR A 182 24.38 -11.23 -14.45
N VAL A 183 24.14 -12.22 -13.59
CA VAL A 183 24.88 -13.49 -13.68
C VAL A 183 24.15 -14.36 -14.69
N SER A 184 24.66 -14.36 -15.92
CA SER A 184 24.27 -15.29 -16.98
C SER A 184 24.72 -16.70 -16.61
N SER A 185 23.85 -17.47 -15.98
CA SER A 185 24.08 -18.92 -15.86
C SER A 185 23.77 -19.60 -17.20
N LEU A 186 24.74 -19.53 -18.11
CA LEU A 186 24.94 -20.60 -19.09
C LEU A 186 25.45 -21.80 -18.28
N PHE A 187 24.56 -22.76 -17.99
CA PHE A 187 25.00 -24.10 -17.63
C PHE A 187 24.52 -25.09 -18.68
N SER A 188 25.55 -25.66 -19.29
CA SER A 188 25.60 -26.62 -20.36
C SER A 188 24.60 -27.76 -20.25
N ILE A 189 24.01 -28.06 -21.40
CA ILE A 189 23.50 -29.35 -21.80
C ILE A 189 24.58 -30.40 -21.49
N LEU A 190 24.27 -31.38 -20.63
CA LEU A 190 24.93 -32.68 -20.68
C LEU A 190 23.86 -33.71 -21.05
N ARG A 191 23.93 -34.15 -22.30
CA ARG A 191 23.33 -35.39 -22.77
C ARG A 191 23.99 -36.55 -22.01
N ILE A 192 23.18 -37.46 -21.47
CA ILE A 192 23.47 -38.89 -21.46
C ILE A 192 22.18 -39.57 -21.92
#